data_AF-A0A662UQC9-F1
#
_entry.id   AF-A0A662UQC9-F1
#
_cell.length_a   1.000
_cell.length_b   1.000
_cell.length_c   1.000
_cell.angle_alpha   90.00
_cell.angle_beta   90.00
_cell.angle_gamma   90.00
#
_symmetry.space_group_name_H-M   'P 1'
#
loop_
_entity.id
_entity.type
_entity.pdbx_description
1 polymer ?
#
loop_
_entity_poly.entity_id
_entity_poly.type
_entity_poly.pdbx_seq_one_letter_code
_entity_poly.pdbx_strand_id
1 'polypeptide(L)'
;MGKRMEWIKIFGVLFIVLMLASIVSVSSTVIGEDFEDEHKHEEDDEVEVEIEIDGEDEEDTRIIVREPMEFKDMLTLVYNVKNLTMPLLEWSIEHNVTLAKVVVRLAESFLEKAINTSNANETRAKAYAMVAAIIYGHAPVTAYPVLAKTMEENIEANATLSKDVILAVYNKALELRSLLEEAKERAQELNITVPSQVEALESIGDGLLNTSLALINESYVQLAFKYSVKGYHTYVRAYSILVKSVFVTGLRLGVEPDEPITHRIYAKKIKKEVVEEMLEKMPGWLRERVRERIMRGEIKSWTDLKHVIRLEIEEHKEVMKNRSIKVASNVIVGLITYIAYHSPDDEVSSAIWTWLENHGLVAGRGPVKTIRMGELKQYIENLVLDISNASDALGIELIFKVVEEIENEIEIDIGVEVDISDILEHYIEKHGT
;
A
#
# COMPACT_ATOMS: atom_id res chain seq x y z
N MET A 1 -18.33 5.03 30.19
CA MET A 1 -17.29 3.99 30.04
C MET A 1 -17.79 2.89 29.08
N GLY A 2 -18.07 3.23 27.82
CA GLY A 2 -18.88 2.37 26.93
C GLY A 2 -18.67 2.58 25.43
N LYS A 3 -17.45 2.93 25.00
CA LYS A 3 -17.10 3.09 23.56
C LYS A 3 -15.90 2.25 23.09
N ARG A 4 -15.26 1.48 23.98
CA ARG A 4 -14.11 0.62 23.63
C ARG A 4 -14.46 -0.85 23.32
N MET A 5 -15.73 -1.25 23.48
CA MET A 5 -16.14 -2.66 23.33
C MET A 5 -16.65 -3.04 21.93
N GLU A 6 -16.94 -2.07 21.05
CA GLU A 6 -17.40 -2.34 19.68
C GLU A 6 -16.24 -2.58 18.69
N TRP A 7 -15.09 -1.93 18.90
CA TRP A 7 -13.90 -2.14 18.07
C TRP A 7 -13.32 -3.55 18.20
N ILE A 8 -13.39 -4.15 19.40
CA ILE A 8 -12.91 -5.52 19.65
C ILE A 8 -13.81 -6.56 18.94
N LYS A 9 -15.11 -6.29 18.79
CA LYS A 9 -16.02 -7.17 18.06
C LYS A 9 -15.83 -7.07 16.53
N ILE A 10 -15.50 -5.88 16.02
CA ILE A 10 -15.16 -5.68 14.60
C ILE A 10 -13.81 -6.33 14.27
N PHE A 11 -12.80 -6.19 15.14
CA PHE A 11 -11.53 -6.90 15.01
C PHE A 11 -11.70 -8.42 15.09
N GLY A 12 -12.59 -8.93 15.95
CA GLY A 12 -12.90 -10.37 16.01
C GLY A 12 -13.48 -10.93 14.71
N VAL A 13 -14.38 -10.18 14.04
CA VAL A 13 -14.93 -10.57 12.73
C VAL A 13 -13.88 -10.44 11.63
N LEU A 14 -13.06 -9.39 11.66
CA LEU A 14 -11.98 -9.18 10.68
C LEU A 14 -10.85 -10.22 10.83
N PHE A 15 -10.60 -10.69 12.05
CA PHE A 15 -9.64 -11.75 12.36
C PHE A 15 -10.17 -13.13 11.94
N ILE A 16 -11.49 -13.37 12.04
CA ILE A 16 -12.13 -14.58 11.47
C ILE A 16 -12.12 -14.52 9.93
N VAL A 17 -12.33 -13.35 9.32
CA VAL A 17 -12.21 -13.13 7.87
C VAL A 17 -10.76 -13.31 7.40
N LEU A 18 -9.77 -12.85 8.17
CA LEU A 18 -8.34 -13.07 7.90
C LEU A 18 -7.92 -14.53 8.10
N MET A 19 -8.48 -15.23 9.09
CA MET A 19 -8.26 -16.66 9.34
C MET A 19 -8.96 -17.56 8.30
N LEU A 20 -10.08 -17.10 7.70
CA LEU A 20 -10.74 -17.78 6.59
C LEU A 20 -10.06 -17.48 5.25
N ALA A 21 -9.55 -16.25 5.06
CA ALA A 21 -8.77 -15.87 3.89
C ALA A 21 -7.39 -16.57 3.86
N SER A 22 -6.79 -16.90 5.01
CA SER A 22 -5.55 -17.70 5.05
C SER A 22 -5.76 -19.18 4.73
N ILE A 23 -6.99 -19.71 4.78
CA ILE A 23 -7.31 -21.07 4.29
C ILE A 23 -7.43 -21.09 2.75
N VAL A 24 -7.53 -19.93 2.09
CA VAL A 24 -7.41 -19.82 0.63
C VAL A 24 -5.95 -20.03 0.17
N SER A 25 -5.00 -20.10 1.10
CA SER A 25 -3.61 -20.50 0.86
C SER A 25 -3.31 -21.93 1.34
N VAL A 26 -4.24 -22.88 1.15
CA VAL A 26 -3.85 -24.29 1.14
C VAL A 26 -3.18 -24.57 -0.21
N SER A 27 -1.91 -24.22 -0.28
CA SER A 27 -0.93 -24.94 -1.08
C SER A 27 -1.16 -26.43 -0.81
N SER A 28 -1.50 -27.15 -1.88
CA SER A 28 -1.50 -28.60 -1.91
C SER A 28 -0.07 -29.10 -1.72
N THR A 29 0.36 -29.30 -0.49
CA THR A 29 1.56 -30.07 -0.17
C THR A 29 1.21 -31.16 0.82
N VAL A 30 0.98 -32.36 0.29
CA VAL A 30 1.25 -33.60 1.03
C VAL A 30 2.18 -34.49 0.19
N ILE A 31 3.47 -34.28 0.48
CA ILE A 31 4.57 -35.23 0.71
C ILE A 31 5.07 -36.13 -0.44
N GLY A 32 6.35 -35.92 -0.79
CA GLY A 32 7.27 -36.98 -1.23
C GLY A 32 8.45 -36.53 -2.11
N GLU A 33 9.61 -36.37 -1.47
CA GLU A 33 10.99 -36.33 -2.02
C GLU A 33 11.61 -34.99 -2.43
N ASP A 34 12.62 -34.65 -1.61
CA ASP A 34 13.85 -33.87 -1.82
C ASP A 34 13.76 -32.56 -2.58
N PHE A 35 13.73 -31.45 -1.85
CA PHE A 35 14.65 -30.34 -2.12
C PHE A 35 15.05 -29.69 -0.81
N GLU A 36 16.37 -29.63 -0.63
CA GLU A 36 17.09 -29.09 0.51
C GLU A 36 16.72 -27.63 0.78
N ASP A 37 16.87 -27.27 2.06
CA ASP A 37 16.97 -25.90 2.55
C ASP A 37 17.86 -25.05 1.65
N GLU A 38 17.36 -23.91 1.18
CA GLU A 38 18.21 -22.73 0.99
C GLU A 38 17.39 -21.44 1.14
N HIS A 39 17.34 -20.97 2.38
CA HIS A 39 17.19 -19.55 2.66
C HIS A 39 18.50 -18.83 2.29
N LYS A 40 18.48 -17.92 1.29
CA LYS A 40 19.05 -16.55 1.31
C LYS A 40 19.31 -15.95 -0.09
N HIS A 41 19.40 -14.62 -0.07
CA HIS A 41 19.78 -13.62 -1.09
C HIS A 41 18.65 -13.19 -2.06
N GLU A 42 18.14 -11.96 -1.98
CA GLU A 42 18.74 -10.62 -2.21
C GLU A 42 19.04 -10.31 -3.68
N GLU A 43 18.47 -9.16 -4.08
CA GLU A 43 18.86 -8.19 -5.11
C GLU A 43 18.53 -8.45 -6.60
N ASP A 44 17.77 -7.48 -7.12
CA ASP A 44 17.81 -6.78 -8.40
C ASP A 44 18.33 -7.52 -9.65
N ASP A 45 17.50 -7.51 -10.69
CA ASP A 45 17.95 -7.12 -12.03
C ASP A 45 16.78 -6.55 -12.85
N GLU A 46 17.00 -5.32 -13.31
CA GLU A 46 16.20 -4.56 -14.28
C GLU A 46 16.27 -5.21 -15.67
N VAL A 47 15.16 -5.18 -16.41
CA VAL A 47 15.19 -5.17 -17.88
C VAL A 47 14.17 -4.16 -18.38
N GLU A 48 14.65 -2.97 -18.74
CA GLU A 48 14.01 -2.06 -19.70
C GLU A 48 14.23 -2.61 -21.12
N VAL A 49 13.19 -2.60 -21.98
CA VAL A 49 13.32 -2.21 -23.40
C VAL A 49 12.05 -1.48 -23.85
N GLU A 50 12.30 -0.36 -24.51
CA GLU A 50 11.46 0.71 -25.04
C GLU A 50 10.36 0.28 -26.03
N ILE A 51 9.30 1.09 -26.08
CA ILE A 51 8.44 1.22 -27.26
C ILE A 51 8.61 2.65 -27.80
N GLU A 52 9.17 2.73 -29.00
CA GLU A 52 9.18 3.93 -29.83
C GLU A 52 7.74 4.20 -30.32
N ILE A 53 7.33 5.45 -30.19
CA ILE A 53 6.01 5.99 -30.48
C ILE A 53 5.85 6.16 -31.99
N ASP A 54 4.76 5.65 -32.58
CA ASP A 54 4.07 6.43 -33.60
C ASP A 54 2.63 5.97 -33.85
N GLY A 55 1.74 6.95 -33.99
CA GLY A 55 0.44 6.81 -34.65
C GLY A 55 -0.74 6.50 -33.75
N GLU A 56 -1.49 7.58 -33.44
CA GLU A 56 -2.96 7.62 -33.43
C GLU A 56 -3.69 6.40 -32.84
N ASP A 57 -4.01 6.45 -31.55
CA ASP A 57 -5.38 6.25 -31.07
C ASP A 57 -5.47 6.61 -29.58
N GLU A 58 -6.33 7.59 -29.29
CA GLU A 58 -6.76 7.94 -27.94
C GLU A 58 -7.54 6.77 -27.32
N GLU A 59 -6.92 5.88 -26.53
CA GLU A 59 -7.69 5.01 -25.63
C GLU A 59 -7.05 4.87 -24.23
N ASP A 60 -7.73 5.54 -23.28
CA ASP A 60 -8.04 5.04 -21.94
C ASP A 60 -6.92 4.84 -20.92
N THR A 61 -6.45 5.97 -20.35
CA THR A 61 -5.90 5.98 -18.98
C THR A 61 -7.01 5.63 -17.98
N ARG A 62 -7.23 4.34 -17.69
CA ARG A 62 -8.26 3.92 -16.73
C ARG A 62 -7.80 4.10 -15.29
N ILE A 63 -8.06 5.29 -14.74
CA ILE A 63 -8.21 5.44 -13.28
C ILE A 63 -9.49 4.67 -12.91
N ILE A 64 -9.35 3.49 -12.31
CA ILE A 64 -10.50 2.71 -11.83
C ILE A 64 -11.06 3.38 -10.56
N VAL A 65 -11.82 4.46 -10.77
CA VAL A 65 -12.68 5.07 -9.75
C VAL A 65 -13.95 4.23 -9.68
N ARG A 66 -14.04 3.32 -8.70
CA ARG A 66 -15.33 2.68 -8.44
C ARG A 66 -16.19 3.58 -7.58
N GLU A 67 -17.47 3.67 -7.90
CA GLU A 67 -18.48 4.21 -7.00
C GLU A 67 -18.61 3.32 -5.74
N PRO A 68 -19.09 3.86 -4.60
CA PRO A 68 -19.57 3.01 -3.53
C PRO A 68 -20.72 2.15 -4.09
N MET A 69 -20.47 0.86 -4.29
CA MET A 69 -21.47 -0.10 -4.75
C MET A 69 -22.77 0.05 -3.95
N GLU A 70 -23.91 0.16 -4.62
CA GLU A 70 -25.20 0.28 -3.96
C GLU A 70 -25.54 -1.02 -3.21
N PHE A 71 -26.38 -0.95 -2.18
CA PHE A 71 -26.75 -2.17 -1.45
C PHE A 71 -27.44 -3.19 -2.37
N LYS A 72 -28.19 -2.70 -3.37
CA LYS A 72 -28.81 -3.52 -4.41
C LYS A 72 -27.78 -4.31 -5.22
N ASP A 73 -26.70 -3.67 -5.67
CA ASP A 73 -25.64 -4.33 -6.43
C ASP A 73 -24.89 -5.36 -5.58
N MET A 74 -24.66 -5.05 -4.29
CA MET A 74 -24.06 -6.00 -3.35
C MET A 74 -24.97 -7.21 -3.12
N LEU A 75 -26.29 -7.01 -3.00
CA LEU A 75 -27.25 -8.12 -2.94
C LEU A 75 -27.22 -8.95 -4.21
N THR A 76 -27.18 -8.32 -5.39
CA THR A 76 -27.03 -9.02 -6.68
C THR A 76 -25.77 -9.90 -6.67
N LEU A 77 -24.63 -9.39 -6.21
CA LEU A 77 -23.42 -10.19 -6.05
C LEU A 77 -23.65 -11.40 -5.13
N VAL A 78 -24.28 -11.22 -3.97
CA VAL A 78 -24.58 -12.34 -3.06
C VAL A 78 -25.44 -13.40 -3.75
N TYR A 79 -26.51 -12.99 -4.44
CA TYR A 79 -27.39 -13.92 -5.13
C TYR A 79 -26.70 -14.60 -6.31
N ASN A 80 -25.84 -13.91 -7.04
CA ASN A 80 -25.06 -14.51 -8.13
C ASN A 80 -24.12 -15.58 -7.59
N VAL A 81 -23.36 -15.27 -6.53
CA VAL A 81 -22.46 -16.26 -5.90
C VAL A 81 -23.27 -17.42 -5.31
N LYS A 82 -24.39 -17.13 -4.62
CA LYS A 82 -25.30 -18.15 -4.06
C LYS A 82 -25.83 -19.09 -5.15
N ASN A 83 -26.39 -18.54 -6.22
CA ASN A 83 -26.99 -19.33 -7.30
C ASN A 83 -25.94 -20.17 -8.04
N LEU A 84 -24.72 -19.64 -8.21
CA LEU A 84 -23.61 -20.39 -8.78
C LEU A 84 -23.18 -21.56 -7.88
N THR A 85 -23.10 -21.34 -6.56
CA THR A 85 -22.46 -22.27 -5.61
C THR A 85 -23.39 -23.22 -4.87
N MET A 86 -24.70 -22.92 -4.82
CA MET A 86 -25.67 -23.73 -4.07
C MET A 86 -25.71 -25.19 -4.51
N PRO A 87 -25.68 -25.54 -5.80
CA PRO A 87 -25.73 -26.94 -6.23
C PRO A 87 -24.55 -27.77 -5.73
N LEU A 88 -23.35 -27.17 -5.67
CA LEU A 88 -22.17 -27.83 -5.07
C LEU A 88 -22.33 -28.00 -3.54
N LEU A 89 -22.94 -27.03 -2.87
CA LEU A 89 -23.23 -27.11 -1.43
C LEU A 89 -24.27 -28.18 -1.13
N GLU A 90 -25.36 -28.25 -1.91
CA GLU A 90 -26.41 -29.26 -1.80
C GLU A 90 -25.84 -30.66 -2.05
N TRP A 91 -25.08 -30.84 -3.13
CA TRP A 91 -24.36 -32.08 -3.39
C TRP A 91 -23.44 -32.48 -2.23
N SER A 92 -22.69 -31.53 -1.66
CA SER A 92 -21.84 -31.81 -0.49
C SER A 92 -22.67 -32.20 0.75
N ILE A 93 -23.84 -31.61 0.94
CA ILE A 93 -24.77 -31.92 2.04
C ILE A 93 -25.34 -33.33 1.88
N GLU A 94 -25.69 -33.75 0.67
CA GLU A 94 -26.14 -35.10 0.34
C GLU A 94 -25.08 -36.15 0.70
N HIS A 95 -23.80 -35.81 0.55
CA HIS A 95 -22.65 -36.61 0.99
C HIS A 95 -22.29 -36.42 2.47
N ASN A 96 -23.23 -35.92 3.28
CA ASN A 96 -23.12 -35.74 4.72
C ASN A 96 -21.96 -34.82 5.15
N VAL A 97 -21.52 -33.87 4.33
CA VAL A 97 -20.44 -32.95 4.70
C VAL A 97 -20.95 -31.86 5.65
N THR A 98 -20.53 -31.92 6.92
CA THR A 98 -20.91 -30.94 7.94
C THR A 98 -20.48 -29.52 7.59
N LEU A 99 -19.32 -29.36 6.95
CA LEU A 99 -18.82 -28.05 6.52
C LEU A 99 -19.80 -27.34 5.58
N ALA A 100 -20.40 -28.05 4.62
CA ALA A 100 -21.38 -27.48 3.69
C ALA A 100 -22.64 -26.98 4.41
N LYS A 101 -23.15 -27.74 5.39
CA LYS A 101 -24.27 -27.30 6.26
C LYS A 101 -23.93 -26.02 7.03
N VAL A 102 -22.69 -25.90 7.50
CA VAL A 102 -22.21 -24.70 8.21
C VAL A 102 -22.09 -23.51 7.27
N VAL A 103 -21.54 -23.69 6.08
CA VAL A 103 -21.42 -22.65 5.04
C VAL A 103 -22.80 -22.08 4.70
N VAL A 104 -23.77 -22.94 4.36
CA VAL A 104 -25.14 -22.51 4.03
C VAL A 104 -25.77 -21.76 5.21
N ARG A 105 -25.74 -22.33 6.42
CA ARG A 105 -26.35 -21.70 7.60
C ARG A 105 -25.75 -20.34 7.91
N LEU A 106 -24.42 -20.20 7.84
CA LEU A 106 -23.76 -18.93 8.13
C LEU A 106 -24.04 -17.90 7.04
N ALA A 107 -23.95 -18.28 5.76
CA ALA A 107 -24.23 -17.38 4.65
C ALA A 107 -25.66 -16.86 4.69
N GLU A 108 -26.65 -17.73 4.90
CA GLU A 108 -28.06 -17.33 5.07
C GLU A 108 -28.25 -16.39 6.27
N SER A 109 -27.61 -16.67 7.41
CA SER A 109 -27.72 -15.78 8.58
C SER A 109 -27.15 -14.38 8.31
N PHE A 110 -26.07 -14.27 7.53
CA PHE A 110 -25.51 -12.98 7.16
C PHE A 110 -26.34 -12.27 6.09
N LEU A 111 -26.88 -13.00 5.12
CA LEU A 111 -27.80 -12.46 4.12
C LEU A 111 -29.08 -11.91 4.77
N GLU A 112 -29.68 -12.64 5.70
CA GLU A 112 -30.85 -12.20 6.46
C GLU A 112 -30.54 -10.93 7.27
N LYS A 113 -29.39 -10.89 7.97
CA LYS A 113 -28.93 -9.68 8.68
C LYS A 113 -28.73 -8.50 7.74
N ALA A 114 -28.21 -8.73 6.53
CA ALA A 114 -28.02 -7.69 5.54
C ALA A 114 -29.36 -7.07 5.13
N ILE A 115 -30.34 -7.91 4.78
CA ILE A 115 -31.68 -7.47 4.38
C ILE A 115 -32.36 -6.71 5.52
N ASN A 116 -32.34 -7.25 6.74
CA ASN A 116 -32.99 -6.63 7.90
C ASN A 116 -32.33 -5.32 8.36
N THR A 117 -31.03 -5.13 8.08
CA THR A 117 -30.29 -3.92 8.49
C THR A 117 -30.29 -2.85 7.40
N SER A 118 -30.71 -3.16 6.18
CA SER A 118 -30.61 -2.29 4.99
C SER A 118 -31.23 -0.90 5.20
N ASN A 119 -32.46 -0.85 5.73
CA ASN A 119 -33.18 0.39 5.98
C ASN A 119 -32.62 1.22 7.15
N ALA A 120 -31.90 0.58 8.09
CA ALA A 120 -31.41 1.23 9.30
C ALA A 120 -29.94 1.69 9.17
N ASN A 121 -29.10 0.90 8.51
CA ASN A 121 -27.69 1.20 8.28
C ASN A 121 -27.19 0.47 7.04
N GLU A 122 -27.22 1.17 5.91
CA GLU A 122 -26.84 0.62 4.61
C GLU A 122 -25.38 0.16 4.57
N THR A 123 -24.44 0.88 5.20
CA THR A 123 -23.02 0.48 5.26
C THR A 123 -22.84 -0.85 5.96
N ARG A 124 -23.54 -1.06 7.08
CA ARG A 124 -23.50 -2.31 7.83
C ARG A 124 -24.20 -3.44 7.07
N ALA A 125 -25.29 -3.14 6.37
CA ALA A 125 -25.98 -4.08 5.49
C ALA A 125 -25.10 -4.55 4.34
N LYS A 126 -24.38 -3.64 3.66
CA LYS A 126 -23.38 -3.95 2.63
C LYS A 126 -22.28 -4.87 3.16
N ALA A 127 -21.77 -4.62 4.36
CA ALA A 127 -20.76 -5.49 4.98
C ALA A 127 -21.31 -6.90 5.24
N TYR A 128 -22.53 -7.04 5.75
CA TYR A 128 -23.16 -8.35 5.94
C TYR A 128 -23.43 -9.08 4.64
N ALA A 129 -23.87 -8.37 3.60
CA ALA A 129 -24.05 -8.94 2.27
C ALA A 129 -22.69 -9.44 1.72
N MET A 130 -21.63 -8.62 1.79
CA MET A 130 -20.30 -9.03 1.35
C MET A 130 -19.79 -10.27 2.09
N VAL A 131 -20.01 -10.34 3.42
CA VAL A 131 -19.66 -11.55 4.20
C VAL A 131 -20.46 -12.77 3.73
N ALA A 132 -21.76 -12.62 3.44
CA ALA A 132 -22.57 -13.72 2.91
C ALA A 132 -22.05 -14.20 1.55
N ALA A 133 -21.73 -13.29 0.63
CA ALA A 133 -21.13 -13.63 -0.67
C ALA A 133 -19.82 -14.41 -0.47
N ILE A 134 -18.90 -13.90 0.37
CA ILE A 134 -17.62 -14.57 0.66
C ILE A 134 -17.86 -15.98 1.19
N ILE A 135 -18.79 -16.16 2.14
CA ILE A 135 -19.06 -17.47 2.74
C ILE A 135 -19.61 -18.43 1.67
N TYR A 136 -20.57 -18.03 0.83
CA TYR A 136 -21.01 -18.86 -0.31
C TYR A 136 -19.84 -19.19 -1.25
N GLY A 137 -18.95 -18.23 -1.50
CA GLY A 137 -17.77 -18.41 -2.33
C GLY A 137 -16.78 -19.49 -1.84
N HIS A 138 -16.89 -19.94 -0.59
CA HIS A 138 -16.10 -21.05 -0.06
C HIS A 138 -16.67 -22.44 -0.40
N ALA A 139 -17.77 -22.52 -1.16
CA ALA A 139 -18.35 -23.80 -1.57
C ALA A 139 -17.36 -24.80 -2.20
N PRO A 140 -16.39 -24.41 -3.05
CA PRO A 140 -15.42 -25.37 -3.61
C PRO A 140 -14.66 -26.18 -2.56
N VAL A 141 -14.40 -25.59 -1.38
CA VAL A 141 -13.67 -26.26 -0.29
C VAL A 141 -14.45 -27.45 0.28
N THR A 142 -15.78 -27.46 0.16
CA THR A 142 -16.61 -28.55 0.68
C THR A 142 -16.51 -29.84 -0.13
N ALA A 143 -15.95 -29.77 -1.34
CA ALA A 143 -15.68 -30.95 -2.16
C ALA A 143 -14.54 -31.83 -1.60
N TYR A 144 -13.55 -31.28 -0.89
CA TYR A 144 -12.47 -32.09 -0.33
C TYR A 144 -12.94 -33.10 0.74
N PRO A 145 -13.83 -32.73 1.69
CA PRO A 145 -14.45 -33.72 2.58
C PRO A 145 -15.26 -34.82 1.87
N VAL A 146 -15.90 -34.52 0.72
CA VAL A 146 -16.61 -35.56 -0.06
C VAL A 146 -15.62 -36.59 -0.59
N LEU A 147 -14.47 -36.13 -1.11
CA LEU A 147 -13.39 -37.02 -1.56
C LEU A 147 -12.88 -37.91 -0.43
N ALA A 148 -12.59 -37.33 0.74
CA ALA A 148 -12.08 -38.07 1.89
C ALA A 148 -13.06 -39.16 2.35
N LYS A 149 -14.35 -38.84 2.43
CA LYS A 149 -15.39 -39.82 2.78
C LYS A 149 -15.55 -40.89 1.72
N THR A 150 -15.49 -40.53 0.44
CA THR A 150 -15.55 -41.49 -0.66
C THR A 150 -14.42 -42.51 -0.55
N MET A 151 -13.22 -42.07 -0.19
CA MET A 151 -12.11 -42.98 0.08
C MET A 151 -12.39 -43.86 1.32
N GLU A 152 -12.81 -43.25 2.43
CA GLU A 152 -13.08 -43.98 3.69
C GLU A 152 -14.16 -45.05 3.53
N GLU A 153 -15.24 -44.77 2.80
CA GLU A 153 -16.36 -45.69 2.58
C GLU A 153 -16.00 -46.88 1.66
N ASN A 154 -14.95 -46.74 0.84
CA ASN A 154 -14.58 -47.75 -0.16
C ASN A 154 -13.26 -48.45 0.14
N ILE A 155 -12.44 -47.92 1.05
CA ILE A 155 -11.21 -48.59 1.50
C ILE A 155 -11.60 -49.80 2.36
N GLU A 156 -11.09 -50.97 1.99
CA GLU A 156 -11.29 -52.20 2.75
C GLU A 156 -10.70 -52.09 4.17
N ALA A 157 -11.17 -52.91 5.11
CA ALA A 157 -10.74 -52.89 6.52
C ALA A 157 -9.22 -53.09 6.73
N ASN A 158 -8.49 -53.54 5.71
CA ASN A 158 -7.03 -53.72 5.69
C ASN A 158 -6.27 -52.50 5.11
N ALA A 159 -6.94 -51.38 4.82
CA ALA A 159 -6.38 -50.19 4.18
C ALA A 159 -5.77 -50.42 2.77
N THR A 160 -6.15 -51.49 2.08
CA THR A 160 -5.63 -51.79 0.75
C THR A 160 -6.37 -50.98 -0.31
N LEU A 161 -5.60 -50.29 -1.14
CA LEU A 161 -6.12 -49.57 -2.30
C LEU A 161 -6.57 -50.59 -3.36
N SER A 162 -7.86 -50.61 -3.69
CA SER A 162 -8.46 -51.50 -4.67
C SER A 162 -8.92 -50.73 -5.93
N LYS A 163 -9.25 -51.47 -6.99
CA LYS A 163 -9.87 -50.91 -8.20
C LYS A 163 -11.19 -50.18 -7.89
N ASP A 164 -11.95 -50.67 -6.93
CA ASP A 164 -13.25 -50.11 -6.56
C ASP A 164 -13.10 -48.73 -5.91
N VAL A 165 -12.08 -48.53 -5.07
CA VAL A 165 -11.75 -47.21 -4.50
C VAL A 165 -11.45 -46.20 -5.62
N ILE A 166 -10.67 -46.61 -6.63
CA ILE A 166 -10.30 -45.74 -7.74
C ILE A 166 -11.53 -45.38 -8.57
N LEU A 167 -12.38 -46.36 -8.89
CA LEU A 167 -13.62 -46.13 -9.62
C LEU A 167 -14.59 -45.24 -8.84
N ALA A 168 -14.66 -45.37 -7.51
CA ALA A 168 -15.46 -44.49 -6.67
C ALA A 168 -14.96 -43.03 -6.74
N VAL A 169 -13.65 -42.81 -6.63
CA VAL A 169 -13.07 -41.45 -6.78
C VAL A 169 -13.25 -40.90 -8.20
N TYR A 170 -13.03 -41.73 -9.22
CA TYR A 170 -13.26 -41.38 -10.62
C TYR A 170 -14.72 -40.94 -10.86
N ASN A 171 -15.68 -41.70 -10.36
CA ASN A 171 -17.10 -41.37 -10.50
C ASN A 171 -17.46 -40.07 -9.77
N LYS A 172 -16.90 -39.84 -8.57
CA LYS A 172 -17.10 -38.56 -7.85
C LYS A 172 -16.46 -37.38 -8.57
N ALA A 173 -15.34 -37.58 -9.25
CA ALA A 173 -14.75 -36.55 -10.09
C ALA A 173 -15.64 -36.21 -11.30
N LEU A 174 -16.30 -37.20 -11.90
CA LEU A 174 -17.29 -36.97 -12.97
C LEU A 174 -18.53 -36.23 -12.47
N GLU A 175 -19.05 -36.57 -11.29
CA GLU A 175 -20.14 -35.78 -10.67
C GLU A 175 -19.72 -34.32 -10.47
N LEU A 176 -18.51 -34.08 -9.96
CA LEU A 176 -17.99 -32.73 -9.77
C LEU A 176 -17.79 -31.99 -11.11
N ARG A 177 -17.36 -32.69 -12.16
CA ARG A 177 -17.29 -32.14 -13.52
C ARG A 177 -18.67 -31.72 -14.01
N SER A 178 -19.70 -32.56 -13.83
CA SER A 178 -21.09 -32.21 -14.19
C SER A 178 -21.56 -30.94 -13.45
N LEU A 179 -21.26 -30.82 -12.15
CA LEU A 179 -21.58 -29.62 -11.38
C LEU A 179 -20.83 -28.38 -11.89
N LEU A 180 -19.59 -28.54 -12.36
CA LEU A 180 -18.82 -27.46 -12.97
C LEU A 180 -19.43 -27.03 -14.31
N GLU A 181 -19.88 -27.98 -15.14
CA GLU A 181 -20.59 -27.71 -16.38
C GLU A 181 -21.86 -26.89 -16.13
N GLU A 182 -22.71 -27.32 -15.20
CA GLU A 182 -23.89 -26.54 -14.81
C GLU A 182 -23.54 -25.15 -14.24
N ALA A 183 -22.43 -25.05 -13.50
CA ALA A 183 -21.98 -23.76 -12.97
C ALA A 183 -21.53 -22.81 -14.10
N LYS A 184 -20.87 -23.32 -15.14
CA LYS A 184 -20.50 -22.52 -16.33
C LYS A 184 -21.75 -21.98 -17.03
N GLU A 185 -22.76 -22.83 -17.21
CA GLU A 185 -24.05 -22.42 -17.81
C GLU A 185 -24.71 -21.31 -16.98
N ARG A 186 -24.81 -21.50 -15.65
CA ARG A 186 -25.34 -20.47 -14.74
C ARG A 186 -24.52 -19.18 -14.77
N ALA A 187 -23.19 -19.26 -14.87
CA ALA A 187 -22.35 -18.07 -14.99
C ALA A 187 -22.70 -17.29 -16.27
N GLN A 188 -22.90 -17.98 -17.39
CA GLN A 188 -23.31 -17.36 -18.66
C GLN A 188 -24.72 -16.74 -18.56
N GLU A 189 -25.68 -17.42 -17.93
CA GLU A 189 -27.03 -16.88 -17.67
C GLU A 189 -26.98 -15.58 -16.83
N LEU A 190 -25.99 -15.46 -15.95
CA LEU A 190 -25.74 -14.28 -15.12
C LEU A 190 -24.89 -13.21 -15.84
N ASN A 191 -24.59 -13.38 -17.13
CA ASN A 191 -23.70 -12.54 -17.94
C ASN A 191 -22.27 -12.43 -17.37
N ILE A 192 -21.76 -13.53 -16.82
CA ILE A 192 -20.40 -13.63 -16.29
C ILE A 192 -19.56 -14.44 -17.27
N THR A 193 -18.48 -13.84 -17.76
CA THR A 193 -17.55 -14.53 -18.67
C THR A 193 -16.86 -15.68 -17.92
N VAL A 194 -16.93 -16.88 -18.51
CA VAL A 194 -16.17 -18.04 -18.03
C VAL A 194 -14.69 -17.82 -18.38
N PRO A 195 -13.77 -17.83 -17.40
CA PRO A 195 -12.35 -17.66 -17.68
C PRO A 195 -11.80 -18.82 -18.50
N SER A 196 -10.93 -18.55 -19.48
CA SER A 196 -10.27 -19.58 -20.32
C SER A 196 -9.50 -20.61 -19.49
N GLN A 197 -8.98 -20.21 -18.31
CA GLN A 197 -8.33 -21.13 -17.38
C GLN A 197 -9.26 -22.21 -16.82
N VAL A 198 -10.57 -21.94 -16.70
CA VAL A 198 -11.56 -22.94 -16.26
C VAL A 198 -11.66 -24.04 -17.31
N GLU A 199 -11.76 -23.69 -18.58
CA GLU A 199 -11.82 -24.65 -19.70
C GLU A 199 -10.51 -25.44 -19.85
N ALA A 200 -9.37 -24.78 -19.67
CA ALA A 200 -8.06 -25.44 -19.68
C ALA A 200 -7.94 -26.46 -18.55
N LEU A 201 -8.35 -26.11 -17.33
CA LEU A 201 -8.33 -27.03 -16.19
C LEU A 201 -9.32 -28.18 -16.35
N GLU A 202 -10.50 -27.94 -16.90
CA GLU A 202 -11.45 -29.00 -17.22
C GLU A 202 -10.86 -30.01 -18.20
N SER A 203 -10.23 -29.55 -19.28
CA SER A 203 -9.52 -30.39 -20.25
C SER A 203 -8.37 -31.19 -19.61
N ILE A 204 -7.58 -30.55 -18.73
CA ILE A 204 -6.54 -31.24 -17.94
C ILE A 204 -7.17 -32.31 -17.04
N GLY A 205 -8.29 -31.99 -16.36
CA GLY A 205 -9.03 -32.91 -15.51
C GLY A 205 -9.51 -34.14 -16.28
N ASP A 206 -10.07 -33.95 -17.47
CA ASP A 206 -10.50 -35.01 -18.38
C ASP A 206 -9.33 -35.90 -18.81
N GLY A 207 -8.20 -35.29 -19.17
CA GLY A 207 -6.97 -36.01 -19.49
C GLY A 207 -6.51 -36.90 -18.34
N LEU A 208 -6.46 -36.36 -17.12
CA LEU A 208 -6.06 -37.09 -15.91
C LEU A 208 -7.01 -38.25 -15.60
N LEU A 209 -8.32 -38.05 -15.72
CA LEU A 209 -9.32 -39.11 -15.51
C LEU A 209 -9.23 -40.21 -16.56
N ASN A 210 -9.01 -39.86 -17.83
CA ASN A 210 -8.79 -40.83 -18.91
C ASN A 210 -7.51 -41.65 -18.69
N THR A 211 -6.41 -41.01 -18.29
CA THR A 211 -5.17 -41.70 -17.90
C THR A 211 -5.40 -42.64 -16.72
N SER A 212 -6.18 -42.22 -15.73
CA SER A 212 -6.53 -43.09 -14.60
C SER A 212 -7.25 -44.36 -15.08
N LEU A 213 -8.25 -44.25 -15.95
CA LEU A 213 -8.97 -45.43 -16.47
C LEU A 213 -8.07 -46.37 -17.25
N ALA A 214 -7.16 -45.84 -18.08
CA ALA A 214 -6.19 -46.65 -18.81
C ALA A 214 -5.29 -47.46 -17.85
N LEU A 215 -4.77 -46.80 -16.81
CA LEU A 215 -3.91 -47.42 -15.80
C LEU A 215 -4.65 -48.46 -14.93
N ILE A 216 -5.95 -48.28 -14.68
CA ILE A 216 -6.79 -49.30 -14.02
C ILE A 216 -6.82 -50.58 -14.86
N ASN A 217 -6.94 -50.47 -16.19
CA ASN A 217 -6.99 -51.63 -17.08
C ASN A 217 -5.64 -52.35 -17.18
N GLU A 218 -4.54 -51.61 -17.04
CA GLU A 218 -3.18 -52.14 -16.98
C GLU A 218 -2.76 -52.64 -15.58
N SER A 219 -3.67 -52.61 -14.59
CA SER A 219 -3.43 -53.02 -13.21
C SER A 219 -2.41 -52.17 -12.42
N TYR A 220 -2.16 -50.92 -12.83
CA TYR A 220 -1.34 -49.95 -12.09
C TYR A 220 -2.18 -49.17 -11.06
N VAL A 221 -2.65 -49.87 -10.02
CA VAL A 221 -3.63 -49.37 -9.04
C VAL A 221 -3.20 -48.07 -8.34
N GLN A 222 -1.98 -47.99 -7.81
CA GLN A 222 -1.52 -46.79 -7.10
C GLN A 222 -1.43 -45.55 -8.00
N LEU A 223 -0.93 -45.73 -9.22
CA LEU A 223 -0.77 -44.63 -10.17
C LEU A 223 -2.14 -44.15 -10.66
N ALA A 224 -3.04 -45.08 -10.99
CA ALA A 224 -4.42 -44.76 -11.34
C ALA A 224 -5.12 -43.94 -10.25
N PHE A 225 -5.00 -44.35 -8.98
CA PHE A 225 -5.55 -43.58 -7.87
C PHE A 225 -5.02 -42.15 -7.81
N LYS A 226 -3.70 -41.97 -7.94
CA LYS A 226 -3.07 -40.65 -7.98
C LYS A 226 -3.64 -39.77 -9.10
N TYR A 227 -3.84 -40.32 -10.30
CA TYR A 227 -4.42 -39.61 -11.43
C TYR A 227 -5.90 -39.25 -11.20
N SER A 228 -6.71 -40.17 -10.66
CA SER A 228 -8.11 -39.90 -10.28
C SER A 228 -8.23 -38.75 -9.27
N VAL A 229 -7.43 -38.78 -8.21
CA VAL A 229 -7.41 -37.72 -7.18
C VAL A 229 -6.95 -36.38 -7.78
N LYS A 230 -5.93 -36.38 -8.65
CA LYS A 230 -5.50 -35.17 -9.35
C LYS A 230 -6.59 -34.61 -10.26
N GLY A 231 -7.30 -35.46 -10.99
CA GLY A 231 -8.46 -35.04 -11.81
C GLY A 231 -9.52 -34.37 -10.95
N TYR A 232 -9.89 -35.00 -9.83
CA TYR A 232 -10.83 -34.42 -8.84
C TYR A 232 -10.38 -33.04 -8.37
N HIS A 233 -9.13 -32.90 -7.89
CA HIS A 233 -8.59 -31.61 -7.43
C HIS A 233 -8.57 -30.55 -8.53
N THR A 234 -8.36 -30.95 -9.78
CA THR A 234 -8.35 -30.05 -10.93
C THR A 234 -9.72 -29.43 -11.15
N TYR A 235 -10.80 -30.22 -11.04
CA TYR A 235 -12.18 -29.68 -11.10
C TYR A 235 -12.51 -28.76 -9.93
N VAL A 236 -12.08 -29.09 -8.70
CA VAL A 236 -12.26 -28.19 -7.53
C VAL A 236 -11.58 -26.83 -7.79
N ARG A 237 -10.37 -26.85 -8.37
CA ARG A 237 -9.65 -25.63 -8.73
C ARG A 237 -10.37 -24.84 -9.82
N ALA A 238 -10.86 -25.51 -10.87
CA ALA A 238 -11.62 -24.87 -11.94
C ALA A 238 -12.89 -24.18 -11.39
N TYR A 239 -13.64 -24.87 -10.52
CA TYR A 239 -14.81 -24.30 -9.84
C TYR A 239 -14.45 -23.08 -8.99
N SER A 240 -13.31 -23.13 -8.29
CA SER A 240 -12.83 -22.00 -7.49
C SER A 240 -12.50 -20.77 -8.33
N ILE A 241 -11.91 -20.95 -9.52
CA ILE A 241 -11.64 -19.84 -10.46
C ILE A 241 -12.95 -19.28 -11.02
N LEU A 242 -13.92 -20.14 -11.34
CA LEU A 242 -15.24 -19.69 -11.79
C LEU A 242 -15.96 -18.85 -10.73
N VAL A 243 -15.92 -19.27 -9.46
CA VAL A 243 -16.49 -18.47 -8.35
C VAL A 243 -15.76 -17.13 -8.21
N LYS A 244 -14.43 -17.10 -8.34
CA LYS A 244 -13.66 -15.84 -8.32
C LYS A 244 -14.07 -14.90 -9.45
N SER A 245 -14.36 -15.39 -10.65
CA SER A 245 -14.80 -14.54 -11.76
C SER A 245 -16.12 -13.81 -11.47
N VAL A 246 -17.01 -14.40 -10.67
CA VAL A 246 -18.23 -13.73 -10.17
C VAL A 246 -17.88 -12.54 -9.28
N PHE A 247 -16.91 -12.69 -8.37
CA PHE A 247 -16.45 -11.57 -7.55
C PHE A 247 -15.77 -10.51 -8.40
N VAL A 248 -14.92 -10.90 -9.35
CA VAL A 248 -14.26 -9.97 -10.26
C VAL A 248 -15.28 -9.15 -11.04
N THR A 249 -16.25 -9.81 -11.66
CA THR A 249 -17.30 -9.16 -12.46
C THR A 249 -18.21 -8.30 -11.59
N GLY A 250 -18.72 -8.86 -10.49
CA GLY A 250 -19.67 -8.18 -9.62
C GLY A 250 -19.06 -6.97 -8.91
N LEU A 251 -17.84 -7.08 -8.37
CA LEU A 251 -17.12 -5.97 -7.74
C LEU A 251 -16.43 -5.04 -8.75
N ARG A 252 -16.53 -5.35 -10.05
CA ARG A 252 -15.89 -4.66 -11.18
C ARG A 252 -14.38 -4.56 -11.02
N LEU A 253 -13.72 -5.63 -10.54
CA LEU A 253 -12.35 -5.65 -10.03
C LEU A 253 -11.26 -5.11 -10.97
N GLY A 254 -11.54 -4.92 -12.27
CA GLY A 254 -10.59 -4.36 -13.23
C GLY A 254 -9.28 -5.15 -13.26
N VAL A 255 -9.38 -6.42 -12.89
CA VAL A 255 -8.35 -7.41 -12.65
C VAL A 255 -8.87 -8.64 -13.36
N GLU A 256 -8.02 -9.37 -14.06
CA GLU A 256 -8.44 -10.58 -14.75
C GLU A 256 -8.81 -11.68 -13.72
N PRO A 257 -9.82 -12.54 -13.99
CA PRO A 257 -10.30 -13.54 -13.02
C PRO A 257 -9.26 -14.53 -12.50
N ASP A 258 -8.16 -14.66 -13.21
CA ASP A 258 -7.02 -15.52 -12.93
C ASP A 258 -5.92 -14.87 -12.09
N GLU A 259 -5.91 -13.54 -11.95
CA GLU A 259 -4.99 -12.87 -11.06
C GLU A 259 -5.34 -13.16 -9.57
N PRO A 260 -4.32 -13.34 -8.71
CA PRO A 260 -4.55 -13.49 -7.29
C PRO A 260 -5.20 -12.23 -6.71
N ILE A 261 -6.38 -12.39 -6.11
CA ILE A 261 -7.06 -11.38 -5.30
C ILE A 261 -6.18 -11.09 -4.07
N THR A 262 -5.25 -10.14 -4.18
CA THR A 262 -4.36 -9.74 -3.09
C THR A 262 -5.03 -8.77 -2.12
N HIS A 263 -4.45 -8.63 -0.91
CA HIS A 263 -4.89 -7.69 0.13
C HIS A 263 -4.93 -6.21 -0.33
N ARG A 264 -4.38 -5.89 -1.50
CA ARG A 264 -4.41 -4.56 -2.14
C ARG A 264 -5.82 -4.12 -2.57
N ILE A 265 -6.80 -5.03 -2.63
CA ILE A 265 -8.16 -4.73 -3.11
C ILE A 265 -8.99 -3.90 -2.12
N TYR A 266 -8.59 -3.83 -0.84
CA TYR A 266 -9.18 -2.92 0.16
C TYR A 266 -8.38 -1.62 0.30
N ALA A 267 -8.10 -0.94 -0.82
CA ALA A 267 -7.67 0.46 -0.75
C ALA A 267 -8.83 1.30 -0.19
N LYS A 268 -8.67 1.80 1.05
CA LYS A 268 -9.64 2.67 1.70
C LYS A 268 -9.79 3.95 0.88
N LYS A 269 -10.91 4.09 0.15
CA LYS A 269 -11.20 5.28 -0.67
C LYS A 269 -11.07 6.55 0.16
N ILE A 270 -10.26 7.49 -0.33
CA ILE A 270 -10.25 8.86 0.17
C ILE A 270 -11.32 9.61 -0.62
N LYS A 271 -12.31 10.14 0.08
CA LYS A 271 -13.34 10.99 -0.51
C LYS A 271 -12.66 12.21 -1.15
N LYS A 272 -13.02 12.55 -2.39
CA LYS A 272 -12.50 13.74 -3.09
C LYS A 272 -12.68 14.99 -2.23
N GLU A 273 -13.82 15.08 -1.56
CA GLU A 273 -14.16 16.18 -0.65
C GLU A 273 -13.19 16.27 0.53
N VAL A 274 -12.68 15.14 1.04
CA VAL A 274 -11.70 15.12 2.14
C VAL A 274 -10.31 15.54 1.66
N VAL A 275 -9.94 15.18 0.42
CA VAL A 275 -8.69 15.66 -0.20
C VAL A 275 -8.77 17.16 -0.46
N GLU A 276 -9.88 17.64 -1.01
CA GLU A 276 -10.11 19.06 -1.28
C GLU A 276 -10.13 19.88 0.02
N GLU A 277 -10.86 19.44 1.05
CA GLU A 277 -10.87 20.11 2.36
C GLU A 277 -9.47 20.14 3.00
N MET A 278 -8.68 19.07 2.82
CA MET A 278 -7.30 19.04 3.32
C MET A 278 -6.39 20.00 2.54
N LEU A 279 -6.48 20.00 1.21
CA LEU A 279 -5.73 20.91 0.34
C LEU A 279 -6.07 22.37 0.65
N GLU A 280 -7.34 22.69 0.92
CA GLU A 280 -7.78 24.03 1.33
C GLU A 280 -7.18 24.50 2.65
N LYS A 281 -6.87 23.57 3.57
CA LYS A 281 -6.21 23.88 4.85
C LYS A 281 -4.68 23.97 4.75
N MET A 282 -4.10 23.56 3.62
CA MET A 282 -2.66 23.67 3.39
C MET A 282 -2.23 25.09 3.01
N PRO A 283 -0.99 25.50 3.35
CA PRO A 283 -0.36 26.69 2.80
C PRO A 283 -0.38 26.67 1.26
N GLY A 284 -0.61 27.82 0.63
CA GLY A 284 -0.77 27.90 -0.83
C GLY A 284 0.40 27.31 -1.64
N TRP A 285 1.63 27.47 -1.14
CA TRP A 285 2.84 26.91 -1.77
C TRP A 285 2.86 25.37 -1.77
N LEU A 286 2.39 24.73 -0.70
CA LEU A 286 2.34 23.28 -0.56
C LEU A 286 1.13 22.69 -1.30
N ARG A 287 0.01 23.41 -1.26
CA ARG A 287 -1.24 23.03 -1.93
C ARG A 287 -1.04 22.80 -3.42
N GLU A 288 -0.38 23.72 -4.11
CA GLU A 288 -0.21 23.63 -5.57
C GLU A 288 0.70 22.47 -5.96
N ARG A 289 1.82 22.29 -5.26
CA ARG A 289 2.75 21.19 -5.53
C ARG A 289 2.16 19.81 -5.24
N VAL A 290 1.44 19.66 -4.14
CA VAL A 290 0.73 18.40 -3.83
C VAL A 290 -0.37 18.14 -4.86
N ARG A 291 -1.08 19.18 -5.32
CA ARG A 291 -2.11 19.06 -6.37
C ARG A 291 -1.53 18.60 -7.71
N GLU A 292 -0.43 19.18 -8.15
CA GLU A 292 0.25 18.78 -9.39
C GLU A 292 0.73 17.32 -9.35
N ARG A 293 1.31 16.88 -8.22
CA ARG A 293 1.77 15.49 -8.07
C ARG A 293 0.61 14.49 -8.00
N ILE A 294 -0.55 14.90 -7.46
CA ILE A 294 -1.80 14.13 -7.54
C ILE A 294 -2.24 14.02 -9.01
N MET A 295 -2.21 15.12 -9.77
CA MET A 295 -2.57 15.12 -11.20
C MET A 295 -1.64 14.26 -12.05
N ARG A 296 -0.35 14.20 -11.70
CA ARG A 296 0.66 13.31 -12.31
C ARG A 296 0.55 11.84 -11.90
N GLY A 297 -0.34 11.50 -10.97
CA GLY A 297 -0.55 10.12 -10.51
C GLY A 297 0.55 9.58 -9.58
N GLU A 298 1.42 10.45 -9.06
CA GLU A 298 2.53 10.10 -8.16
C GLU A 298 2.03 9.71 -6.76
N ILE A 299 0.88 10.23 -6.33
CA ILE A 299 0.31 10.00 -4.99
C ILE A 299 -0.85 9.01 -5.07
N LYS A 300 -0.65 7.78 -4.55
CA LYS A 300 -1.63 6.67 -4.66
C LYS A 300 -2.28 6.30 -3.32
N SER A 301 -1.73 6.74 -2.20
CA SER A 301 -2.21 6.40 -0.85
C SER A 301 -2.00 7.52 0.20
N TRP A 302 -2.61 7.36 1.39
CA TRP A 302 -2.35 8.25 2.55
C TRP A 302 -0.89 8.22 3.01
N THR A 303 -0.21 7.09 2.80
CA THR A 303 1.20 6.93 3.14
C THR A 303 2.05 7.75 2.18
N ASP A 304 1.76 7.66 0.87
CA ASP A 304 2.45 8.44 -0.17
C ASP A 304 2.20 9.94 0.03
N LEU A 305 0.95 10.31 0.33
CA LEU A 305 0.59 11.71 0.59
C LEU A 305 1.34 12.27 1.80
N LYS A 306 1.40 11.53 2.91
CA LYS A 306 2.17 11.95 4.09
C LYS A 306 3.67 12.02 3.79
N HIS A 307 4.18 11.09 3.01
CA HIS A 307 5.57 11.05 2.60
C HIS A 307 5.93 12.26 1.72
N VAL A 308 5.13 12.54 0.70
CA VAL A 308 5.30 13.70 -0.18
C VAL A 308 5.17 15.00 0.59
N ILE A 309 4.19 15.15 1.48
CA ILE A 309 4.07 16.34 2.33
C ILE A 309 5.32 16.52 3.21
N ARG A 310 5.85 15.44 3.79
CA ARG A 310 7.07 15.51 4.61
C ARG A 310 8.26 15.95 3.77
N LEU A 311 8.47 15.34 2.60
CA LEU A 311 9.55 15.68 1.68
C LEU A 311 9.48 17.16 1.24
N GLU A 312 8.30 17.62 0.82
CA GLU A 312 8.09 19.01 0.40
C GLU A 312 8.31 20.01 1.55
N ILE A 313 8.03 19.61 2.80
CA ILE A 313 8.33 20.41 3.99
C ILE A 313 9.84 20.42 4.29
N GLU A 314 10.52 19.28 4.19
CA GLU A 314 11.98 19.18 4.39
C GLU A 314 12.73 19.99 3.35
N GLU A 315 12.40 19.84 2.07
CA GLU A 315 12.98 20.62 0.98
C GLU A 315 12.72 22.12 1.17
N HIS A 316 11.50 22.51 1.56
CA HIS A 316 11.20 23.90 1.84
C HIS A 316 11.97 24.44 3.06
N LYS A 317 12.17 23.63 4.10
CA LYS A 317 13.00 23.99 5.26
C LYS A 317 14.46 24.23 4.86
N GLU A 318 15.04 23.37 4.03
CA GLU A 318 16.40 23.57 3.52
C GLU A 318 16.53 24.85 2.70
N VAL A 319 15.57 25.10 1.79
CA VAL A 319 15.53 26.35 1.01
C VAL A 319 15.43 27.57 1.93
N MET A 320 14.59 27.52 2.96
CA MET A 320 14.43 28.60 3.92
C MET A 320 15.65 28.78 4.83
N LYS A 321 16.33 27.68 5.22
CA LYS A 321 17.59 27.72 5.96
C LYS A 321 18.68 28.41 5.13
N ASN A 322 18.86 27.99 3.88
CA ASN A 322 19.83 28.60 2.96
C ASN A 322 19.53 30.09 2.69
N ARG A 323 18.25 30.45 2.55
CA ARG A 323 17.84 31.85 2.40
C ARG A 323 18.10 32.66 3.66
N SER A 324 17.85 32.09 4.84
CA SER A 324 18.09 32.74 6.14
C SER A 324 19.57 32.97 6.37
N ILE A 325 20.43 31.99 6.08
CA ILE A 325 21.90 32.12 6.12
C ILE A 325 22.33 33.27 5.23
N LYS A 326 21.92 33.27 3.96
CA LYS A 326 22.29 34.34 3.01
C LYS A 326 21.84 35.74 3.45
N VAL A 327 20.63 35.87 4.00
CA VAL A 327 20.13 37.15 4.51
C VAL A 327 20.92 37.59 5.73
N ALA A 328 21.13 36.69 6.70
CA ALA A 328 21.91 36.97 7.90
C ALA A 328 23.34 37.40 7.54
N SER A 329 24.03 36.67 6.66
CA SER A 329 25.38 37.06 6.22
C SER A 329 25.43 38.44 5.60
N ASN A 330 24.45 38.81 4.76
CA ASN A 330 24.41 40.14 4.16
C ASN A 330 24.14 41.24 5.20
N VAL A 331 23.28 40.99 6.18
CA VAL A 331 22.99 41.92 7.27
C VAL A 331 24.23 42.14 8.12
N ILE A 332 24.92 41.07 8.52
CA ILE A 332 26.13 41.15 9.34
C ILE A 332 27.27 41.83 8.57
N VAL A 333 27.50 41.49 7.30
CA VAL A 333 28.49 42.20 6.46
C VAL A 333 28.17 43.69 6.37
N GLY A 334 26.89 44.03 6.17
CA GLY A 334 26.43 45.42 6.14
C GLY A 334 26.66 46.14 7.47
N LEU A 335 26.35 45.49 8.59
CA LEU A 335 26.52 46.00 9.95
C LEU A 335 27.99 46.27 10.27
N ILE A 336 28.86 45.28 10.06
CA ILE A 336 30.31 45.41 10.29
C ILE A 336 30.90 46.51 9.42
N THR A 337 30.50 46.57 8.14
CA THR A 337 30.93 47.64 7.23
C THR A 337 30.45 49.01 7.71
N TYR A 338 29.20 49.11 8.16
CA TYR A 338 28.65 50.35 8.69
C TYR A 338 29.41 50.82 9.92
N ILE A 339 29.62 49.94 10.90
CA ILE A 339 30.33 50.27 12.15
C ILE A 339 31.77 50.71 11.85
N ALA A 340 32.49 49.98 11.00
CA ALA A 340 33.87 50.30 10.64
C ALA A 340 34.02 51.70 10.02
N TYR A 341 33.08 52.13 9.16
CA TYR A 341 33.22 53.40 8.42
C TYR A 341 32.41 54.56 8.99
N HIS A 342 31.35 54.30 9.76
CA HIS A 342 30.34 55.29 10.13
C HIS A 342 29.92 55.25 11.60
N SER A 343 30.49 54.37 12.43
CA SER A 343 30.20 54.40 13.86
C SER A 343 30.57 55.76 14.46
N PRO A 344 29.69 56.39 15.25
CA PRO A 344 30.03 57.59 16.00
C PRO A 344 30.90 57.30 17.22
N ASP A 345 31.07 56.03 17.58
CA ASP A 345 31.96 55.55 18.64
C ASP A 345 33.30 55.09 18.03
N ASP A 346 34.34 55.89 18.27
CA ASP A 346 35.70 55.68 17.76
C ASP A 346 36.36 54.43 18.37
N GLU A 347 35.99 54.04 19.61
CA GLU A 347 36.56 52.87 20.29
C GLU A 347 36.01 51.58 19.67
N VAL A 348 34.69 51.53 19.45
CA VAL A 348 34.02 50.43 18.75
C VAL A 348 34.50 50.31 17.30
N SER A 349 34.61 51.43 16.58
CA SER A 349 35.12 51.43 15.20
C SER A 349 36.56 50.91 15.14
N SER A 350 37.42 51.36 16.06
CA SER A 350 38.81 50.91 16.14
C SER A 350 38.93 49.41 16.44
N ALA A 351 38.12 48.89 17.37
CA ALA A 351 38.09 47.47 17.69
C ALA A 351 37.71 46.61 16.47
N ILE A 352 36.67 47.01 15.73
CA ILE A 352 36.28 46.35 14.47
C ILE A 352 37.40 46.39 13.44
N TRP A 353 38.07 47.53 13.25
CA TRP A 353 39.19 47.62 12.31
C TRP A 353 40.35 46.70 12.68
N THR A 354 40.68 46.61 13.96
CA THR A 354 41.72 45.70 14.46
C THR A 354 41.31 44.23 14.29
N TRP A 355 40.05 43.88 14.56
CA TRP A 355 39.54 42.52 14.35
C TRP A 355 39.58 42.12 12.87
N LEU A 356 39.15 43.02 11.98
CA LEU A 356 39.26 42.82 10.52
C LEU A 356 40.71 42.63 10.08
N GLU A 357 41.68 43.33 10.68
CA GLU A 357 43.10 43.17 10.37
C GLU A 357 43.66 41.83 10.85
N ASN A 358 43.32 41.41 12.07
CA ASN A 358 43.74 40.12 12.64
C ASN A 358 43.25 38.94 11.79
N HIS A 359 42.04 39.07 11.22
CA HIS A 359 41.44 38.07 10.34
C HIS A 359 41.87 38.20 8.87
N GLY A 360 42.79 39.11 8.53
CA GLY A 360 43.29 39.29 7.17
C GLY A 360 42.27 39.87 6.19
N LEU A 361 41.21 40.49 6.68
CA LEU A 361 40.07 41.02 5.93
C LEU A 361 40.28 42.47 5.44
N VAL A 362 41.49 43.00 5.61
CA VAL A 362 41.85 44.38 5.23
C VAL A 362 42.89 44.40 4.11
N ALA A 363 42.75 45.37 3.22
CA ALA A 363 43.73 45.74 2.20
C ALA A 363 44.29 47.15 2.48
N GLY A 364 45.60 47.30 2.28
CA GLY A 364 46.34 48.54 2.54
C GLY A 364 47.22 48.47 3.80
N ARG A 365 48.13 49.44 3.94
CA ARG A 365 48.93 49.68 5.16
C ARG A 365 48.98 51.19 5.40
N GLY A 366 48.81 51.64 6.65
CA GLY A 366 48.81 53.07 7.01
C GLY A 366 47.40 53.69 7.09
N PRO A 367 47.24 55.00 6.83
CA PRO A 367 46.00 55.75 7.13
C PRO A 367 44.83 55.47 6.17
N VAL A 368 45.05 54.69 5.11
CA VAL A 368 44.00 54.30 4.15
C VAL A 368 43.86 52.78 4.21
N LYS A 369 42.93 52.32 5.04
CA LYS A 369 42.52 50.92 5.16
C LYS A 369 41.23 50.72 4.38
N THR A 370 41.12 49.58 3.70
CA THR A 370 39.90 49.21 2.97
C THR A 370 39.53 47.78 3.28
N ILE A 371 38.24 47.51 3.45
CA ILE A 371 37.71 46.17 3.68
C ILE A 371 37.78 45.37 2.38
N ARG A 372 38.34 44.16 2.46
CA ARG A 372 38.30 43.17 1.39
C ARG A 372 36.94 42.50 1.35
N MET A 373 36.02 43.09 0.59
CA MET A 373 34.60 42.73 0.67
C MET A 373 34.30 41.27 0.24
N GLY A 374 35.11 40.68 -0.65
CA GLY A 374 34.96 39.27 -1.03
C GLY A 374 35.31 38.34 0.13
N GLU A 375 36.45 38.58 0.76
CA GLU A 375 36.94 37.82 1.91
C GLU A 375 36.06 38.00 3.15
N LEU A 376 35.63 39.23 3.45
CA LEU A 376 34.69 39.49 4.55
C LEU A 376 33.37 38.74 4.32
N LYS A 377 32.83 38.79 3.11
CA LYS A 377 31.59 38.07 2.79
C LYS A 377 31.74 36.57 2.97
N GLN A 378 32.83 35.98 2.48
CA GLN A 378 33.07 34.55 2.62
C GLN A 378 33.28 34.14 4.09
N TYR A 379 34.03 34.94 4.85
CA TYR A 379 34.26 34.70 6.27
C TYR A 379 32.95 34.72 7.06
N ILE A 380 32.12 35.75 6.87
CA ILE A 380 30.82 35.87 7.53
C ILE A 380 29.83 34.79 7.05
N GLU A 381 29.84 34.40 5.76
CA GLU A 381 29.02 33.29 5.27
C GLU A 381 29.38 31.96 5.96
N ASN A 382 30.66 31.69 6.17
CA ASN A 382 31.11 30.51 6.91
C ASN A 382 30.71 30.57 8.39
N LEU A 383 30.94 31.70 9.06
CA LEU A 383 30.59 31.88 10.47
C LEU A 383 29.08 31.70 10.72
N VAL A 384 28.24 32.32 9.87
CA VAL A 384 26.78 32.18 9.94
C VAL A 384 26.35 30.73 9.69
N LEU A 385 27.00 30.03 8.76
CA LEU A 385 26.72 28.62 8.48
C LEU A 385 27.06 27.74 9.68
N ASP A 386 28.22 27.93 10.30
CA ASP A 386 28.69 27.17 11.45
C ASP A 386 27.75 27.36 12.66
N ILE A 387 27.37 28.61 12.96
CA ILE A 387 26.43 28.92 14.05
C ILE A 387 25.02 28.39 13.76
N SER A 388 24.54 28.49 12.52
CA SER A 388 23.24 27.92 12.13
C SER A 388 23.22 26.40 12.26
N ASN A 389 24.33 25.72 11.96
CA ASN A 389 24.46 24.27 12.10
C ASN A 389 24.61 23.82 13.55
N ALA A 390 25.28 24.60 14.39
CA ALA A 390 25.49 24.27 15.80
C ALA A 390 24.24 24.51 16.66
N SER A 391 23.43 25.51 16.32
CA SER A 391 22.32 25.98 17.18
C SER A 391 20.92 25.82 16.59
N ASP A 392 20.80 25.38 15.33
CA ASP A 392 19.54 25.37 14.56
C ASP A 392 18.82 26.74 14.48
N ALA A 393 19.50 27.84 14.82
CA ALA A 393 18.94 29.19 14.78
C ALA A 393 18.68 29.67 13.34
N LEU A 394 17.59 30.42 13.16
CA LEU A 394 17.16 31.01 11.88
C LEU A 394 16.70 32.46 12.06
N GLY A 395 16.69 33.22 10.96
CA GLY A 395 16.15 34.58 10.95
C GLY A 395 16.89 35.53 11.88
N ILE A 396 16.15 36.29 12.69
CA ILE A 396 16.71 37.31 13.60
C ILE A 396 17.54 36.67 14.72
N GLU A 397 17.11 35.51 15.24
CA GLU A 397 17.88 34.79 16.28
C GLU A 397 19.27 34.39 15.79
N LEU A 398 19.38 33.95 14.53
CA LEU A 398 20.68 33.64 13.92
C LEU A 398 21.56 34.88 13.81
N ILE A 399 21.00 36.05 13.49
CA ILE A 399 21.75 37.30 13.39
C ILE A 399 22.32 37.69 14.76
N PHE A 400 21.52 37.66 15.82
CA PHE A 400 22.00 37.99 17.17
C PHE A 400 23.10 37.05 17.66
N LYS A 401 22.96 35.73 17.46
CA LYS A 401 24.02 34.77 17.84
C LYS A 401 25.32 34.99 17.08
N VAL A 402 25.24 35.38 15.80
CA VAL A 402 26.43 35.71 15.01
C VAL A 402 27.08 37.00 15.51
N VAL A 403 26.28 37.99 15.91
CA VAL A 403 26.81 39.21 16.54
C VAL A 403 27.50 38.90 17.85
N GLU A 404 26.86 38.14 18.75
CA GLU A 404 27.42 37.72 20.03
C GLU A 404 28.75 36.97 19.86
N GLU A 405 28.84 36.09 18.86
CA GLU A 405 30.11 35.40 18.55
C GLU A 405 31.20 36.38 18.10
N ILE A 406 30.87 37.38 17.27
CA ILE A 406 31.84 38.40 16.84
C ILE A 406 32.27 39.28 18.03
N GLU A 407 31.36 39.66 18.91
CA GLU A 407 31.67 40.41 20.14
C GLU A 407 32.63 39.62 21.03
N ASN A 408 32.37 38.32 21.23
CA ASN A 408 33.24 37.42 21.97
C ASN A 408 34.62 37.28 21.31
N GLU A 409 34.69 37.12 19.98
CA GLU A 409 35.97 37.08 19.26
C GLU A 409 36.77 38.37 19.44
N ILE A 410 36.11 39.53 19.37
CA ILE A 410 36.73 40.84 19.59
C ILE A 410 37.25 40.97 21.03
N GLU A 411 36.46 40.57 22.02
CA GLU A 411 36.88 40.60 23.42
C GLU A 411 38.09 39.69 23.66
N ILE A 412 38.10 38.49 23.07
CA ILE A 412 39.20 37.52 23.20
C ILE A 412 40.47 38.01 22.48
N ASP A 413 40.35 38.49 21.25
CA ASP A 413 41.50 38.84 20.41
C ASP A 413 42.11 40.21 20.74
N ILE A 414 41.29 41.13 21.23
CA ILE A 414 41.65 42.55 21.40
C ILE A 414 41.58 42.98 22.87
N GLY A 415 40.82 42.28 23.71
CA GLY A 415 40.63 42.62 25.12
C GLY A 415 39.68 43.79 25.35
N VAL A 416 38.81 44.08 24.38
CA VAL A 416 37.83 45.18 24.41
C VAL A 416 36.43 44.59 24.29
N GLU A 417 35.57 44.91 25.25
CA GLU A 417 34.15 44.57 25.20
C GLU A 417 33.44 45.56 24.25
N VAL A 418 32.70 45.05 23.28
CA VAL A 418 31.99 45.85 22.27
C VAL A 418 30.53 45.40 22.24
N ASP A 419 29.61 46.37 22.22
CA ASP A 419 28.17 46.12 22.17
C ASP A 419 27.61 46.43 20.75
N ILE A 420 27.90 45.52 19.83
CA ILE A 420 27.36 45.51 18.47
C ILE A 420 25.86 45.15 18.49
N SER A 421 25.43 44.36 19.47
CA SER A 421 24.05 43.93 19.71
C SER A 421 23.12 45.12 19.91
N ASP A 422 23.51 46.10 20.74
CA ASP A 422 22.77 47.36 20.93
C ASP A 422 22.63 48.17 19.62
N ILE A 423 23.68 48.18 18.79
CA ILE A 423 23.68 48.86 17.48
C ILE A 423 22.71 48.17 16.51
N LEU A 424 22.69 46.84 16.52
CA LEU A 424 21.77 46.03 15.71
C LEU A 424 20.31 46.24 16.16
N GLU A 425 20.02 46.24 17.46
CA GLU A 425 18.69 46.52 18.00
C GLU A 425 18.18 47.88 17.55
N HIS A 426 19.00 48.92 17.69
CA HIS A 426 18.64 50.27 17.25
C HIS A 426 18.37 50.35 15.73
N TYR A 427 19.14 49.61 14.93
CA TYR A 427 18.94 49.54 13.48
C TYR A 427 17.62 48.83 13.10
N ILE A 428 17.29 47.75 13.81
CA ILE A 428 16.02 47.02 13.61
C ILE A 428 14.83 47.88 14.04
N GLU A 429 14.89 48.59 15.17
CA GLU A 429 13.80 49.47 15.64
C GLU A 429 13.53 50.64 14.69
N LYS A 430 14.57 51.19 14.07
CA LYS A 430 14.46 52.35 13.18
C LYS A 430 13.96 52.02 11.77
N HIS A 431 14.13 50.77 11.34
CA HIS A 431 13.89 50.34 9.96
C HIS A 431 12.93 49.13 9.83
N GLY A 432 12.45 48.56 10.94
CA GLY A 432 11.66 47.34 11.01
C GLY A 432 10.14 47.49 10.90
N THR A 433 9.63 48.29 9.95
CA THR A 433 8.21 48.27 9.52
C THR A 433 8.07 47.82 8.09
#